data_AF-A0A327NEI1-F1
#
_entry.id   AF-A0A327NEI1-F1
#
_cell.length_a   1.000
_cell.length_b   1.000
_cell.length_c   1.000
_cell.angle_alpha   90.00
_cell.angle_beta   90.00
_cell.angle_gamma   90.00
#
_symmetry.space_group_name_H-M   'P 1'
#
loop_
_entity.id
_entity.type
_entity.pdbx_description
1 polymer ?
#
loop_
_entity_poly.entity_id
_entity_poly.type
_entity_poly.pdbx_seq_one_letter_code
_entity_poly.pdbx_strand_id
1 'polypeptide(L)'
;MMALGMGNDDYYWYIQQTGKTPFREDLNISTPMGLLYQPENKPVPASPTLSPSAMYGSMGWGTLRSSWKPDATMLGVKSGYTWNHAHADAGSFVLYHKGENLLIDGGDVGYGNPEYSSYFVKSQAHNVVMFNGEAQDAAISITP
;
A
#
# COMPACT_ATOMS: atom_id res chain seq x y z
N MET A 1 3.79 -22.88 -3.12
CA MET A 1 4.99 -22.01 -3.11
C MET A 1 5.29 -21.38 -4.48
N MET A 2 5.45 -22.14 -5.58
CA MET A 2 5.60 -21.53 -6.92
C MET A 2 4.40 -20.66 -7.35
N ALA A 3 3.17 -21.02 -6.96
CA ALA A 3 1.97 -20.23 -7.21
C ALA A 3 1.92 -18.87 -6.48
N LEU A 4 2.85 -18.60 -5.54
CA LEU A 4 2.99 -17.32 -4.84
C LEU A 4 4.13 -16.47 -5.43
N GLY A 5 4.61 -16.83 -6.63
CA GLY A 5 5.69 -16.10 -7.31
C GLY A 5 7.11 -16.47 -6.86
N MET A 6 7.28 -17.57 -6.12
CA MET A 6 8.62 -18.11 -5.90
C MET A 6 9.27 -18.47 -7.24
N GLY A 7 10.51 -18.02 -7.41
CA GLY A 7 11.27 -18.11 -8.65
C GLY A 7 11.30 -16.81 -9.46
N ASN A 8 10.41 -15.84 -9.20
CA ASN A 8 10.40 -14.56 -9.92
C ASN A 8 11.45 -13.59 -9.37
N ASP A 9 12.45 -13.27 -10.19
CA ASP A 9 13.56 -12.37 -9.84
C ASP A 9 13.11 -10.99 -9.38
N ASP A 10 12.00 -10.46 -9.91
CA ASP A 10 11.46 -9.16 -9.49
C ASP A 10 10.97 -9.19 -8.03
N TYR A 11 10.45 -10.33 -7.58
CA TYR A 11 9.98 -10.50 -6.20
C TYR A 11 11.16 -10.69 -5.24
N TYR A 12 12.18 -11.46 -5.64
CA TYR A 12 13.41 -11.55 -4.86
C TYR A 12 14.12 -10.19 -4.76
N TRP A 13 14.14 -9.41 -5.85
CA TRP A 13 14.65 -8.03 -5.81
C TRP A 13 13.88 -7.19 -4.78
N TYR A 14 12.54 -7.19 -4.82
CA TYR A 14 11.71 -6.42 -3.89
C TYR A 14 11.95 -6.83 -2.42
N ILE A 15 12.07 -8.12 -2.16
CA ILE A 15 12.38 -8.65 -0.82
C ILE A 15 13.76 -8.18 -0.35
N GLN A 16 14.77 -8.10 -1.23
CA GLN A 16 16.08 -7.57 -0.84
C GLN A 16 16.03 -6.07 -0.50
N GLN A 17 15.19 -5.28 -1.19
CA GLN A 17 15.02 -3.85 -0.88
C GLN A 17 14.29 -3.62 0.46
N THR A 18 13.28 -4.45 0.75
CA THR A 18 12.47 -4.40 2.00
C THR A 18 13.03 -5.33 3.09
N GLY A 19 14.18 -5.95 2.79
CA GLY A 19 14.96 -6.93 3.55
C GLY A 19 15.22 -6.58 5.01
N LYS A 20 15.32 -5.29 5.28
CA LYS A 20 15.91 -4.76 6.51
C LYS A 20 15.00 -3.75 7.21
N THR A 21 13.74 -3.66 6.78
CA THR A 21 12.79 -2.72 7.38
C THR A 21 12.42 -3.18 8.78
N PRO A 22 12.35 -2.27 9.78
CA PRO A 22 11.98 -2.62 11.15
C PRO A 22 10.50 -3.06 11.27
N PHE A 23 9.67 -2.76 10.27
CA PHE A 23 8.22 -3.05 10.26
C PHE A 23 7.86 -4.46 9.76
N ARG A 24 8.71 -5.45 10.02
CA ARG A 24 8.42 -6.83 9.62
C ARG A 24 7.53 -7.48 10.66
N GLU A 25 6.35 -7.98 10.25
CA GLU A 25 5.67 -9.04 10.98
C GLU A 25 6.69 -10.15 11.25
N ASP A 26 6.76 -10.66 12.48
CA ASP A 26 7.84 -11.44 13.12
C ASP A 26 8.37 -12.68 12.35
N LEU A 27 8.89 -12.43 11.16
CA LEU A 27 9.41 -13.38 10.16
C LEU A 27 10.93 -13.22 10.02
N ASN A 28 11.58 -12.84 11.12
CA ASN A 28 13.05 -12.80 11.18
C ASN A 28 13.61 -14.23 11.25
N ILE A 29 14.84 -14.45 10.76
CA ILE A 29 15.49 -15.77 10.77
C ILE A 29 15.76 -16.33 12.18
N SER A 30 15.54 -15.55 13.24
CA SER A 30 15.61 -16.02 14.62
C SER A 30 14.29 -16.61 15.13
N THR A 31 13.19 -16.51 14.39
CA THR A 31 11.94 -17.22 14.70
C THR A 31 11.77 -18.49 13.87
N PRO A 32 11.04 -19.51 14.37
CA PRO A 32 10.72 -20.70 13.58
C PRO A 32 9.99 -20.38 12.27
N MET A 33 9.13 -19.35 12.28
CA MET A 33 8.40 -18.91 11.10
C MET A 33 9.33 -18.24 10.09
N GLY A 34 10.22 -17.35 10.53
CA GLY A 34 11.19 -16.76 9.62
C GLY A 34 12.16 -17.80 9.06
N LEU A 35 12.58 -18.82 9.82
CA LEU A 35 13.38 -19.93 9.27
C LEU A 35 12.66 -20.70 8.16
N LEU A 36 11.36 -20.97 8.33
CA LEU A 36 10.56 -21.72 7.35
C LEU A 36 10.25 -20.90 6.09
N TYR A 37 10.01 -19.60 6.24
CA TYR A 37 9.59 -18.72 5.15
C TYR A 37 10.71 -17.84 4.59
N GLN A 38 11.95 -17.97 5.09
CA GLN A 38 13.09 -17.21 4.60
C GLN A 38 13.29 -17.53 3.10
N PRO A 39 13.17 -16.53 2.22
CA PRO A 39 13.42 -16.75 0.80
C PRO A 39 14.89 -17.09 0.58
N GLU A 40 15.14 -17.92 -0.44
CA GLU A 40 16.48 -18.28 -0.87
C GLU A 40 17.34 -17.04 -1.09
N ASN A 41 18.56 -17.06 -0.56
CA ASN A 41 19.54 -16.02 -0.81
C ASN A 41 20.24 -16.29 -2.14
N LYS A 42 19.78 -15.63 -3.20
CA LYS A 42 20.34 -15.74 -4.55
C LYS A 42 20.67 -14.36 -5.15
N PRO A 43 21.57 -14.29 -6.14
CA PRO A 43 21.76 -13.08 -6.94
C PRO A 43 20.46 -12.66 -7.62
N VAL A 44 20.19 -11.36 -7.65
CA VAL A 44 19.03 -10.76 -8.32
C VAL A 44 19.49 -9.59 -9.19
N PRO A 45 18.72 -9.21 -10.23
CA PRO A 45 19.00 -8.01 -11.02
C PRO A 45 19.04 -6.75 -10.15
N ALA A 46 19.79 -5.72 -10.56
CA ALA A 46 19.85 -4.45 -9.83
C ALA A 46 18.52 -3.65 -9.85
N SER A 47 17.69 -3.88 -10.86
CA SER A 47 16.38 -3.26 -11.07
C SER A 47 15.42 -4.32 -11.57
N PRO A 48 14.13 -4.29 -11.18
CA PRO A 48 13.15 -5.22 -11.70
C PRO A 48 12.82 -4.90 -13.16
N THR A 49 12.19 -5.85 -13.83
CA THR A 49 11.75 -5.72 -15.24
C THR A 49 10.34 -5.12 -15.39
N LEU A 50 9.67 -4.83 -14.26
CA LEU A 50 8.30 -4.34 -14.21
C LEU A 50 8.16 -2.90 -14.74
N SER A 51 6.99 -2.62 -15.33
CA SER A 51 6.59 -1.24 -15.66
C SER A 51 6.52 -0.40 -14.38
N PRO A 52 6.95 0.87 -14.39
CA PRO A 52 6.83 1.74 -13.23
C PRO A 52 5.38 2.20 -12.97
N SER A 53 4.43 1.80 -13.82
CA SER A 53 2.99 2.00 -13.59
C SER A 53 2.24 0.66 -13.59
N ALA A 54 1.25 0.55 -12.69
CA ALA A 54 0.34 -0.58 -12.61
C ALA A 54 -1.08 -0.10 -12.30
N MET A 55 -2.07 -0.74 -12.93
CA MET A 55 -3.49 -0.52 -12.63
C MET A 55 -4.12 -1.82 -12.17
N TYR A 56 -4.89 -1.74 -11.10
CA TYR A 56 -5.64 -2.85 -10.51
C TYR A 56 -7.13 -2.52 -10.60
N GLY A 57 -7.68 -2.69 -11.81
CA GLY A 57 -9.03 -2.21 -12.14
C GLY A 57 -10.14 -2.79 -11.25
N SER A 58 -10.05 -4.06 -10.86
CA SER A 58 -11.02 -4.70 -9.97
C SER A 58 -11.04 -4.10 -8.56
N MET A 59 -9.91 -3.56 -8.09
CA MET A 59 -9.80 -2.87 -6.79
C MET A 59 -10.02 -1.36 -6.91
N GLY A 60 -9.89 -0.80 -8.12
CA GLY A 60 -9.91 0.64 -8.38
C GLY A 60 -8.62 1.35 -7.95
N TRP A 61 -7.47 0.70 -8.05
CA TRP A 61 -6.18 1.26 -7.60
C TRP A 61 -5.23 1.48 -8.78
N GLY A 62 -4.41 2.52 -8.68
CA GLY A 62 -3.33 2.80 -9.61
C GLY A 62 -2.08 3.22 -8.88
N THR A 63 -0.92 2.75 -9.34
CA THR A 63 0.38 3.21 -8.87
C THR A 63 1.19 3.70 -10.05
N LEU A 64 1.84 4.85 -9.88
CA LEU A 64 2.72 5.45 -10.88
C LEU A 64 4.03 5.82 -10.22
N ARG A 65 5.13 5.42 -10.83
CA ARG A 65 6.47 5.70 -10.35
C ARG A 65 7.29 6.33 -11.46
N SER A 66 8.25 7.16 -11.08
CA SER A 66 9.21 7.74 -12.04
C SER A 66 10.35 6.76 -12.39
N SER A 67 10.69 5.85 -11.48
CA SER A 67 11.65 4.75 -11.70
C SER A 67 11.55 3.70 -10.58
N TRP A 68 12.38 2.66 -10.63
CA TRP A 68 12.55 1.69 -9.53
C TRP A 68 13.64 2.05 -8.51
N LYS A 69 14.30 3.21 -8.66
CA LYS A 69 15.36 3.65 -7.74
C LYS A 69 14.79 4.06 -6.37
N PRO A 70 15.62 4.03 -5.31
CA PRO A 70 15.20 4.43 -3.96
C PRO A 70 14.70 5.88 -3.84
N ASP A 71 15.16 6.78 -4.71
CA ASP A 71 14.80 8.21 -4.71
C ASP A 71 13.63 8.55 -5.66
N ALA A 72 12.94 7.53 -6.19
CA ALA A 72 11.85 7.73 -7.13
C ALA A 72 10.68 8.52 -6.51
N THR A 73 9.99 9.27 -7.37
CA THR A 73 8.63 9.73 -7.07
C THR A 73 7.64 8.59 -7.26
N MET A 74 6.70 8.41 -6.32
CA MET A 74 5.56 7.49 -6.44
C MET A 74 4.26 8.24 -6.14
N LEU A 75 3.28 8.09 -7.02
CA LEU A 75 1.89 8.50 -6.84
C LEU A 75 1.03 7.22 -6.71
N GLY A 76 0.32 7.10 -5.60
CA GLY A 76 -0.75 6.11 -5.43
C GLY A 76 -2.10 6.79 -5.58
N VAL A 77 -3.02 6.18 -6.32
CA VAL A 77 -4.40 6.66 -6.49
C VAL A 77 -5.36 5.53 -6.18
N LYS A 78 -6.41 5.83 -5.43
CA LYS A 78 -7.49 4.90 -5.13
C LYS A 78 -8.82 5.53 -5.50
N SER A 79 -9.61 4.80 -6.28
CA SER A 79 -10.98 5.14 -6.68
C SER A 79 -11.78 3.86 -6.80
N GLY A 80 -12.00 3.19 -5.67
CA GLY A 80 -12.71 1.92 -5.59
C GLY A 80 -13.56 1.81 -4.34
N TYR A 81 -13.98 0.60 -4.01
CA TYR A 81 -14.91 0.35 -2.91
C TYR A 81 -14.39 0.81 -1.55
N THR A 82 -15.31 1.28 -0.70
CA THR A 82 -15.12 1.77 0.67
C THR A 82 -15.65 0.78 1.72
N TRP A 83 -15.57 -0.53 1.43
CA TRP A 83 -16.13 -1.61 2.26
C TRP A 83 -15.07 -2.32 3.11
N ASN A 84 -15.46 -2.72 4.32
CA ASN A 84 -14.65 -3.46 5.30
C ASN A 84 -13.41 -2.67 5.75
N HIS A 85 -12.18 -3.11 5.42
CA HIS A 85 -10.95 -2.42 5.78
C HIS A 85 -10.60 -1.23 4.86
N ALA A 86 -11.52 -0.83 3.97
CA ALA A 86 -11.38 0.39 3.20
C ALA A 86 -12.09 1.57 3.89
N HIS A 87 -11.54 2.77 3.73
CA HIS A 87 -12.09 3.99 4.32
C HIS A 87 -12.96 4.74 3.30
N ALA A 88 -13.54 5.87 3.69
CA ALA A 88 -14.29 6.76 2.80
C ALA A 88 -13.33 7.65 1.95
N ASP A 89 -12.51 7.00 1.14
CA ASP A 89 -11.31 7.55 0.50
C ASP A 89 -11.31 7.38 -1.04
N ALA A 90 -12.46 7.10 -1.68
CA ALA A 90 -12.48 6.98 -3.13
C ALA A 90 -12.18 8.31 -3.80
N GLY A 91 -11.30 8.30 -4.81
CA GLY A 91 -10.73 9.50 -5.43
C GLY A 91 -9.51 10.07 -4.69
N SER A 92 -9.03 9.42 -3.63
CA SER A 92 -7.86 9.85 -2.89
C SER A 92 -6.54 9.53 -3.58
N PHE A 93 -5.49 10.21 -3.13
CA PHE A 93 -4.13 9.97 -3.59
C PHE A 93 -3.09 10.18 -2.49
N VAL A 94 -1.93 9.54 -2.66
CA VAL A 94 -0.74 9.72 -1.82
C VAL A 94 0.48 9.96 -2.68
N LEU A 95 1.42 10.78 -2.19
CA LEU A 95 2.61 11.17 -2.94
C LEU A 95 3.86 10.96 -2.09
N TYR A 96 4.80 10.21 -2.63
CA TYR A 96 6.15 10.03 -2.12
C TYR A 96 7.16 10.62 -3.09
N HIS A 97 8.21 11.25 -2.57
CA HIS A 97 9.29 11.83 -3.36
C HIS A 97 10.61 11.76 -2.60
N LYS A 98 11.65 11.15 -3.20
CA LYS A 98 13.04 11.19 -2.72
C LYS A 98 13.24 10.85 -1.24
N GLY A 99 12.63 9.77 -0.75
CA GLY A 99 12.76 9.40 0.66
C GLY A 99 11.58 9.86 1.53
N GLU A 100 10.79 10.82 1.08
CA GLU A 100 9.83 11.53 1.93
C GLU A 100 8.38 11.29 1.50
N ASN A 101 7.49 11.13 2.49
CA ASN A 101 6.05 11.08 2.27
C ASN A 101 5.52 12.53 2.23
N LEU A 102 5.27 13.06 1.03
CA LEU A 102 4.87 14.47 0.85
C LEU A 102 3.38 14.69 1.08
N LEU A 103 2.54 13.84 0.49
CA LEU A 103 1.09 13.86 0.67
C LEU A 103 0.69 12.52 1.26
N ILE A 104 0.45 12.52 2.56
CA ILE A 104 0.19 11.32 3.34
C ILE A 104 -1.30 11.03 3.42
N ASP A 105 -1.62 9.78 3.65
CA ASP A 105 -2.90 9.43 4.24
C ASP A 105 -2.89 9.80 5.74
N GLY A 106 -4.05 10.12 6.30
CA GLY A 106 -4.20 10.40 7.73
C GLY A 106 -3.76 9.23 8.61
N GLY A 107 -3.82 8.00 8.10
CA GLY A 107 -3.31 6.80 8.76
C GLY A 107 -4.40 5.92 9.34
N ASP A 108 -4.08 5.21 10.42
CA ASP A 108 -5.00 4.30 11.10
C ASP A 108 -4.82 4.37 12.62
N VAL A 109 -5.81 3.88 13.34
CA VAL A 109 -5.78 3.71 14.79
C VAL A 109 -6.52 2.41 15.14
N GLY A 110 -6.17 1.79 16.28
CA GLY A 110 -6.86 0.57 16.69
C GLY A 110 -8.37 0.77 16.84
N TYR A 111 -9.17 -0.20 16.39
CA TYR A 111 -10.64 -0.16 16.33
C TYR A 111 -11.35 0.27 17.62
N GLY A 112 -10.75 0.02 18.79
CA GLY A 112 -11.31 0.42 20.08
C GLY A 112 -11.21 1.92 20.38
N ASN A 113 -10.44 2.67 19.60
CA ASN A 113 -10.26 4.10 19.80
C ASN A 113 -11.37 4.90 19.12
N PRO A 114 -11.91 5.94 19.77
CA PRO A 114 -13.00 6.74 19.20
C PRO A 114 -12.61 7.44 17.89
N GLU A 115 -11.32 7.76 17.70
CA GLU A 115 -10.78 8.38 16.50
C GLU A 115 -10.94 7.51 15.26
N TYR A 116 -11.00 6.17 15.43
CA TYR A 116 -11.17 5.24 14.32
C TYR A 116 -12.41 5.61 13.49
N SER A 117 -13.57 5.60 14.15
CA SER A 117 -14.85 5.89 13.50
C SER A 117 -15.10 7.38 13.29
N SER A 118 -14.50 8.26 14.11
CA SER A 118 -14.80 9.69 14.07
C SER A 118 -13.94 10.48 13.07
N TYR A 119 -12.76 9.97 12.72
CA TYR A 119 -11.80 10.63 11.83
C TYR A 119 -11.16 9.70 10.80
N PHE A 120 -10.42 8.66 11.23
CA PHE A 120 -9.50 7.94 10.35
C PHE A 120 -10.18 7.21 9.18
N VAL A 121 -11.42 6.74 9.35
CA VAL A 121 -12.18 6.09 8.26
C VAL A 121 -12.96 7.07 7.37
N LYS A 122 -12.91 8.38 7.64
CA LYS A 122 -13.70 9.40 6.94
C LYS A 122 -12.87 10.20 5.94
N SER A 123 -13.54 10.73 4.91
CA SER A 123 -12.89 11.50 3.84
C SER A 123 -11.97 12.63 4.31
N GLN A 124 -12.24 13.25 5.46
CA GLN A 124 -11.39 14.32 6.02
C GLN A 124 -9.97 13.87 6.35
N ALA A 125 -9.75 12.58 6.60
CA ALA A 125 -8.42 12.02 6.85
C ALA A 125 -7.63 11.76 5.55
N HIS A 126 -8.21 11.97 4.37
CA HIS A 126 -7.63 11.57 3.09
C HIS A 126 -7.47 12.76 2.13
N ASN A 127 -6.52 12.66 1.20
CA ASN A 127 -6.34 13.67 0.14
C ASN A 127 -7.43 13.52 -0.94
N VAL A 128 -8.65 13.93 -0.62
CA VAL A 128 -9.82 13.81 -1.49
C VAL A 128 -10.57 15.14 -1.56
N VAL A 129 -11.30 15.33 -2.66
CA VAL A 129 -12.19 16.49 -2.82
C VAL A 129 -13.51 16.22 -2.12
N MET A 130 -13.99 17.21 -1.36
CA MET A 130 -15.35 17.22 -0.82
C MET A 130 -16.29 17.98 -1.77
N PHE A 131 -17.52 17.52 -1.92
CA PHE A 131 -18.51 18.16 -2.78
C PHE A 131 -19.41 19.06 -1.93
N ASN A 132 -19.37 20.37 -2.14
CA ASN A 132 -20.09 21.36 -1.32
C ASN A 132 -19.80 21.25 0.19
N GLY A 133 -18.60 20.80 0.57
CA GLY A 133 -18.23 20.57 1.97
C GLY A 133 -18.73 19.25 2.55
N GLU A 134 -19.42 18.42 1.75
CA GLU A 134 -19.87 17.11 2.16
C GLU A 134 -18.83 16.02 1.79
N ALA A 135 -18.60 15.14 2.76
CA ALA A 135 -17.75 13.97 2.62
C ALA A 135 -18.50 12.81 1.95
N GLN A 136 -17.75 11.80 1.52
CA GLN A 136 -18.34 10.54 1.07
C GLN A 136 -19.00 9.82 2.25
N ASP A 137 -20.03 9.04 1.96
CA ASP A 137 -20.64 8.19 2.97
C ASP A 137 -19.62 7.15 3.47
N ALA A 138 -19.40 7.12 4.78
CA ALA A 138 -18.56 6.12 5.43
C ALA A 138 -19.30 4.78 5.59
N ALA A 139 -20.63 4.80 5.49
CA ALA A 139 -21.45 3.61 5.45
C ALA A 139 -21.60 3.12 4.00
N ILE A 140 -21.48 1.80 3.85
CA ILE A 140 -21.61 1.13 2.57
C ILE A 140 -23.08 1.21 2.11
N SER A 141 -23.36 1.98 1.05
CA SER A 141 -24.56 1.73 0.24
C SER A 141 -24.30 0.51 -0.64
N ILE A 142 -24.65 -0.67 -0.13
CA ILE A 142 -24.98 -1.83 -0.96
C ILE A 142 -26.48 -1.75 -1.21
N THR A 143 -26.85 -0.99 -2.23
CA THR A 143 -28.09 -1.26 -2.95
C THR A 143 -27.75 -1.40 -4.43
N PRO A 144 -28.17 -2.50 -5.08
CA PRO A 144 -28.07 -2.65 -6.53
C PRO A 144 -28.93 -1.63 -7.28
#